data_AF-A0A8W8KMC9-F1
#
_entry.id   AF-A0A8W8KMC9-F1
#
_cell.length_a   1.000
_cell.length_b   1.000
_cell.length_c   1.000
_cell.angle_alpha   90.00
_cell.angle_beta   90.00
_cell.angle_gamma   90.00
#
_symmetry.space_group_name_H-M   'P 1'
#
loop_
_entity.id
_entity.type
_entity.pdbx_description
1 polymer ?
#
loop_
_entity_poly.entity_id
_entity_poly.type
_entity_poly.pdbx_seq_one_letter_code
_entity_poly.pdbx_strand_id
1 'polypeptide(L)'
;MKQACVCQGVPIKRKDDGLEVKSGNLFLIQSHQGKCVRIPVHVRVYQSCFEHYAIVNRDGKFANKGIFVNLKNSTVLRSETSDSEFLMVPDNVEGTSYTFQAPG
;
A
#
# COMPACT_ATOMS: atom_id res chain seq x y z
N MET A 1 -0.09 23.23 -26.96
CA MET A 1 0.23 21.88 -27.48
C MET A 1 -0.19 20.86 -26.43
N LYS A 2 -1.19 20.01 -26.71
CA LYS A 2 -1.66 18.97 -25.77
C LYS A 2 -0.84 17.71 -26.00
N GLN A 3 -0.07 17.30 -25.00
CA GLN A 3 0.67 16.04 -25.02
C GLN A 3 -0.37 14.89 -24.93
N ALA A 4 -0.57 14.17 -26.02
CA ALA A 4 -1.41 12.98 -26.01
C ALA A 4 -0.64 11.85 -25.32
N CYS A 5 -1.14 11.35 -24.17
CA CYS A 5 -0.65 10.09 -23.62
C CYS A 5 -1.07 8.99 -24.57
N VAL A 6 -0.10 8.36 -25.24
CA VAL A 6 -0.30 7.13 -25.99
C VAL A 6 -0.21 5.99 -24.99
N CYS A 7 -1.30 5.78 -24.25
CA CYS A 7 -1.35 4.71 -23.27
C CYS A 7 -2.00 3.48 -23.96
N GLN A 8 -1.18 2.58 -24.52
CA GLN A 8 -1.69 1.27 -25.00
C GLN A 8 -2.11 0.43 -23.80
N GLY A 9 -3.37 -0.04 -23.79
CA GLY A 9 -3.89 -0.91 -22.74
C GLY A 9 -3.19 -2.28 -22.78
N VAL A 10 -2.29 -2.51 -21.83
CA VAL A 10 -1.61 -3.80 -21.69
C VAL A 10 -2.38 -4.65 -20.68
N PRO A 11 -2.83 -5.87 -21.05
CA PRO A 11 -3.50 -6.76 -20.11
C PRO A 11 -2.53 -7.23 -19.03
N ILE A 12 -2.97 -7.17 -17.77
CA ILE A 12 -2.18 -7.57 -16.60
C ILE A 12 -1.92 -9.08 -16.66
N LYS A 13 -0.76 -9.49 -17.19
CA LYS A 13 -0.28 -10.87 -17.12
C LYS A 13 0.26 -11.12 -15.72
N ARG A 14 -0.29 -12.15 -15.07
CA ARG A 14 0.19 -12.63 -13.76
C ARG A 14 1.55 -13.30 -13.94
N LYS A 15 2.45 -12.96 -13.01
CA LYS A 15 3.82 -13.43 -12.78
C LYS A 15 4.90 -12.81 -13.69
N ASP A 16 5.69 -11.94 -13.06
CA ASP A 16 7.12 -11.69 -13.29
C ASP A 16 7.61 -10.44 -14.07
N ASP A 17 6.76 -9.49 -14.49
CA ASP A 17 7.23 -8.32 -15.26
C ASP A 17 6.84 -6.93 -14.71
N GLY A 18 7.81 -6.25 -14.07
CA GLY A 18 8.10 -4.82 -14.33
C GLY A 18 7.29 -3.69 -13.69
N LEU A 19 6.24 -3.94 -12.90
CA LEU A 19 5.40 -2.86 -12.31
C LEU A 19 5.56 -2.67 -10.79
N GLU A 20 6.21 -3.60 -10.10
CA GLU A 20 6.53 -3.43 -8.68
C GLU A 20 7.65 -2.40 -8.54
N VAL A 21 7.36 -1.27 -7.91
CA VAL A 21 8.33 -0.18 -7.73
C VAL A 21 9.04 -0.24 -6.38
N LYS A 22 8.39 -0.84 -5.37
CA LYS A 22 8.98 -1.00 -4.04
C LYS A 22 8.26 -2.09 -3.26
N SER A 23 9.02 -2.83 -2.48
CA SER A 23 8.48 -3.75 -1.49
C SER A 23 9.30 -3.76 -0.21
N GLY A 24 8.68 -4.24 0.87
CA GLY A 24 9.33 -4.31 2.17
C GLY A 24 8.43 -4.87 3.25
N ASN A 25 9.09 -5.32 4.31
CA ASN A 25 8.42 -5.71 5.55
C ASN A 25 8.14 -4.46 6.38
N LEU A 26 6.91 -4.34 6.86
CA LEU A 26 6.46 -3.28 7.77
C LEU A 26 5.63 -3.91 8.89
N PHE A 27 5.29 -3.12 9.90
CA PHE A 27 4.23 -3.46 10.84
C PHE A 27 2.99 -2.62 10.54
N LEU A 28 1.84 -3.27 10.39
CA LEU A 28 0.54 -2.60 10.40
C LEU A 28 0.11 -2.43 11.86
N ILE A 29 -0.10 -1.18 12.27
CA ILE A 29 -0.51 -0.81 13.61
C ILE A 29 -2.04 -0.78 13.65
N GLN A 30 -2.65 -1.56 14.54
CA GLN A 30 -4.10 -1.60 14.72
C GLN A 30 -4.47 -1.40 16.20
N SER A 31 -5.53 -0.63 16.46
CA SER A 31 -6.13 -0.56 17.80
C SER A 31 -7.16 -1.68 17.94
N HIS A 32 -6.98 -2.54 18.94
CA HIS A 32 -7.91 -3.61 19.27
C HIS A 32 -8.20 -3.57 20.77
N GLN A 33 -9.45 -3.29 21.15
CA GLN A 33 -9.89 -3.20 22.55
C GLN A 33 -9.03 -2.22 23.39
N GLY A 34 -8.69 -1.07 22.82
CA GLY A 34 -7.86 -0.05 23.48
C GLY A 34 -6.37 -0.38 23.56
N LYS A 35 -5.93 -1.53 23.02
CA LYS A 35 -4.52 -1.91 22.93
C LYS A 35 -4.01 -1.72 21.51
N CYS A 36 -2.81 -1.18 21.39
CA CYS A 36 -2.09 -1.06 20.14
C CYS A 36 -1.40 -2.39 19.81
N VAL A 37 -1.74 -3.00 18.67
CA VAL A 37 -1.18 -4.27 18.18
C VAL A 37 -0.35 -4.00 16.93
N ARG A 38 0.86 -4.58 16.88
CA ARG A 38 1.75 -4.55 15.72
C ARG A 38 1.61 -5.86 14.95
N ILE A 39 1.14 -5.77 13.70
CA ILE A 39 0.93 -6.94 12.85
C ILE A 39 2.00 -6.93 11.76
N PRO A 40 2.90 -7.92 11.69
CA PRO A 40 3.89 -8.01 10.61
C PRO A 40 3.20 -8.18 9.25
N VAL A 41 3.60 -7.35 8.30
CA VAL A 41 3.06 -7.34 6.94
C VAL A 41 4.17 -7.18 5.91
N HIS A 42 4.00 -7.82 4.76
CA HIS A 42 4.81 -7.57 3.57
C HIS A 42 4.01 -6.72 2.59
N VAL A 43 4.51 -5.52 2.31
CA VAL A 43 3.88 -4.54 1.42
C VAL A 43 4.57 -4.54 0.08
N ARG A 44 3.79 -4.56 -1.01
CA ARG A 44 4.26 -4.42 -2.39
C ARG A 44 3.52 -3.27 -3.04
N VAL A 45 4.25 -2.35 -3.63
CA VAL A 45 3.71 -1.17 -4.31
C VAL A 45 3.88 -1.36 -5.80
N TYR A 46 2.78 -1.21 -6.52
CA TYR A 46 2.70 -1.31 -7.97
C TYR A 46 2.31 0.04 -8.55
N GLN A 47 3.00 0.45 -9.61
CA GLN A 47 2.77 1.72 -10.26
C GLN A 47 2.85 1.57 -11.77
N SER A 48 1.84 2.09 -12.45
CA SER A 48 1.74 2.17 -13.91
C SER A 48 1.09 3.49 -14.31
N CYS A 49 1.03 3.77 -15.62
CA CYS A 49 0.35 4.95 -16.15
C CYS A 49 -1.17 4.99 -15.84
N PHE A 50 -1.77 3.84 -15.53
CA PHE A 50 -3.21 3.69 -15.36
C PHE A 50 -3.62 3.48 -13.90
N GLU A 51 -2.82 2.70 -13.16
CA GLU A 51 -3.13 2.26 -11.81
C GLU A 51 -1.90 2.36 -10.89
N HIS A 52 -2.15 2.83 -9.67
CA HIS A 52 -1.21 2.87 -8.56
C HIS A 52 -1.88 2.20 -7.37
N TYR A 53 -1.28 1.13 -6.85
CA TYR A 53 -1.87 0.39 -5.75
C TYR A 53 -0.81 -0.30 -4.90
N ALA A 54 -1.19 -0.64 -3.67
CA ALA A 54 -0.40 -1.47 -2.78
C ALA A 54 -1.14 -2.76 -2.44
N ILE A 55 -0.38 -3.84 -2.28
CA ILE A 55 -0.87 -5.10 -1.71
C ILE A 55 -0.16 -5.33 -0.38
N VAL A 56 -0.94 -5.43 0.69
CA VAL A 56 -0.45 -5.68 2.05
C VAL A 56 -0.81 -7.10 2.45
N ASN A 57 0.19 -7.96 2.65
CA ASN A 57 -0.01 -9.37 3.02
C ASN A 57 0.44 -9.61 4.45
N ARG A 58 -0.39 -10.27 5.28
CA ARG A 58 0.02 -10.71 6.63
C ARG A 58 0.90 -11.95 6.52
N ASP A 59 2.06 -11.93 7.17
CA ASP A 59 2.97 -13.07 7.39
C ASP A 59 3.39 -13.90 6.17
N GLY A 60 3.84 -13.28 5.06
CA GLY A 60 4.56 -13.95 3.96
C GLY A 60 3.82 -15.07 3.21
N LYS A 61 2.69 -15.53 3.74
CA LYS A 61 1.79 -16.51 3.18
C LYS A 61 0.95 -15.72 2.19
N PHE A 62 1.12 -16.04 0.91
CA PHE A 62 0.25 -15.63 -0.19
C PHE A 62 -1.16 -16.24 -0.04
N ALA A 63 -1.75 -16.17 1.15
CA ALA A 63 -3.12 -16.56 1.38
C ALA A 63 -4.02 -15.44 0.85
N ASN A 64 -5.16 -15.83 0.26
CA ASN A 64 -6.14 -15.02 -0.47
C ASN A 64 -6.81 -13.85 0.31
N LYS A 65 -6.17 -13.27 1.34
CA LYS A 65 -6.68 -12.21 2.23
C LYS A 65 -5.71 -11.02 2.34
N GLY A 66 -4.94 -10.73 1.30
CA GLY A 66 -4.15 -9.50 1.23
C GLY A 66 -5.06 -8.27 1.16
N ILE A 67 -4.70 -7.18 1.84
CA ILE A 67 -5.41 -5.91 1.72
C ILE A 67 -4.94 -5.25 0.41
N PHE A 68 -5.87 -5.02 -0.50
CA PHE A 68 -5.64 -4.20 -1.68
C PHE A 68 -5.92 -2.75 -1.32
N VAL A 69 -4.98 -1.86 -1.61
CA VAL A 69 -5.15 -0.43 -1.38
C VAL A 69 -4.91 0.33 -2.66
N ASN A 70 -5.93 1.02 -3.15
CA ASN A 70 -5.78 1.96 -4.25
C ASN A 70 -5.01 3.19 -3.75
N LEU A 71 -3.86 3.48 -4.37
CA LEU A 71 -3.03 4.62 -4.00
C LEU A 71 -3.39 5.90 -4.78
N LYS A 72 -4.24 5.79 -5.81
CA LYS A 72 -4.75 6.95 -6.53
C LYS A 72 -5.54 7.83 -5.55
N ASN A 73 -5.13 9.09 -5.42
CA ASN A 73 -5.64 10.08 -4.46
C ASN A 73 -5.42 9.74 -2.96
N SER A 74 -4.67 8.69 -2.63
CA SER A 74 -4.28 8.45 -1.24
C SER A 74 -3.36 9.54 -0.74
N THR A 75 -3.51 9.90 0.54
CA THR A 75 -2.59 10.80 1.24
C THR A 75 -1.72 10.01 2.20
N VAL A 76 -0.43 10.31 2.23
CA VAL A 76 0.52 9.77 3.21
C VAL A 76 0.96 10.90 4.13
N LEU A 77 0.78 10.70 5.43
CA LEU A 77 1.17 11.63 6.47
C LEU A 77 2.27 11.00 7.31
N ARG A 78 3.34 11.74 7.55
CA ARG A 78 4.38 11.34 8.49
C ARG A 78 3.83 11.44 9.92
N SER A 79 4.18 10.49 10.79
CA SER A 79 3.87 10.62 12.22
C SER A 79 4.67 11.78 12.84
N GLU A 80 4.02 12.55 13.71
CA GLU A 80 4.67 13.63 14.47
C GLU A 80 5.53 13.09 15.63
N THR A 81 5.24 11.87 16.08
CA THR A 81 5.82 11.29 17.30
C THR A 81 6.82 10.16 17.03
N SER A 82 6.93 9.69 15.78
CA SER A 82 7.83 8.60 15.41
C SER A 82 8.29 8.72 13.96
N ASP A 83 9.61 8.80 13.76
CA ASP A 83 10.22 8.86 12.42
C ASP A 83 10.06 7.57 11.62
N SER A 84 9.76 6.47 12.30
CA SER A 84 9.54 5.15 11.69
C SER A 84 8.09 4.92 11.28
N GLU A 85 7.15 5.82 11.64
CA GLU A 85 5.72 5.63 11.44
C GLU A 85 5.13 6.60 10.42
N PHE A 86 4.17 6.10 9.65
CA PHE A 86 3.39 6.91 8.73
C PHE A 86 1.95 6.43 8.67
N LEU A 87 1.03 7.37 8.48
CA LEU A 87 -0.39 7.14 8.27
C LEU A 87 -0.70 7.25 6.78
N MET A 88 -1.33 6.22 6.22
CA MET A 88 -1.87 6.26 4.87
C MET A 88 -3.40 6.34 4.95
N VAL A 89 -3.94 7.38 4.31
CA VAL A 89 -5.37 7.65 4.20
C VAL A 89 -5.76 7.46 2.74
N PRO A 90 -6.36 6.31 2.38
CA PRO A 90 -6.88 6.09 1.04
C PRO A 90 -8.11 6.96 0.79
N ASP A 91 -8.27 7.39 -0.46
CA ASP A 91 -9.49 8.04 -0.95
C ASP A 91 -10.56 6.98 -1.17
N ASN A 92 -11.14 6.48 -0.07
CA ASN A 92 -12.24 5.54 -0.09
C ASN A 92 -13.43 6.06 0.72
N VAL A 93 -14.64 5.67 0.30
CA VAL A 93 -15.90 6.07 0.94
C VAL A 93 -16.00 5.55 2.38
N GLU A 94 -15.25 4.49 2.69
CA GLU A 94 -15.22 3.87 4.02
C GLU A 94 -14.40 4.65 5.05
N GLY A 95 -13.54 5.59 4.62
CA GLY A 95 -12.69 6.38 5.52
C GLY A 95 -11.64 5.57 6.29
N THR A 96 -11.34 4.34 5.85
CA THR A 96 -10.42 3.45 6.56
C THR A 96 -8.98 3.92 6.36
N SER A 97 -8.27 4.26 7.43
CA SER A 97 -6.84 4.62 7.40
C SER A 97 -5.94 3.49 7.93
N TYR A 98 -4.70 3.47 7.49
CA TYR A 98 -3.71 2.45 7.84
C TYR A 98 -2.45 3.11 8.39
N THR A 99 -2.08 2.78 9.63
CA THR A 99 -0.80 3.21 10.21
C THR A 99 0.24 2.12 10.02
N PHE A 100 1.36 2.46 9.40
CA PHE A 100 2.47 1.55 9.18
C PHE A 100 3.72 2.02 9.94
N GLN A 101 4.53 1.05 10.36
CA GLN A 101 5.83 1.28 10.97
C GLN A 101 6.91 0.52 10.20
N ALA A 102 8.00 1.22 9.86
CA ALA A 102 9.20 0.61 9.32
C ALA A 102 9.97 -0.16 10.41
N PRO A 103 10.54 -1.34 10.10
CA PRO A 103 11.51 -1.96 10.99
C PRO A 103 12.74 -1.06 11.08
N GLY A 104 13.20 -0.81 12.31
CA GLY A 104 14.42 -0.04 12.60
C GLY A 104 15.70 -0.78 12.24
#